data_AF-A0AA88SU66-F1
#
_entry.id   AF-A0AA88SU66-F1
#
_cell.length_a   1.000
_cell.length_b   1.000
_cell.length_c   1.000
_cell.angle_alpha   90.00
_cell.angle_beta   90.00
_cell.angle_gamma   90.00
#
_symmetry.space_group_name_H-M   'P 1'
#
loop_
_entity.id
_entity.type
_entity.pdbx_description
1 polymer ?
#
loop_
_entity_poly.entity_id
_entity_poly.type
_entity_poly.pdbx_seq_one_letter_code
_entity_poly.pdbx_strand_id
1 'polypeptide(L)'
;MSVDLHKVDLIPRPELFDFHGVSMTCYFTDSWERVQNFQARPDDILIATYPKAGTTWVSYILDLLYFDKTSPEHRKSIPIYDRVPFLEMFIPSIISGIDQVEGLPTSPRLIKTHFPVQFVPKSFWEQKCRIIYVARNAKDNVVSFFHFDHMTKIEPDPGDWNTYFKRFMEGKMVFGSWYDHVNGWWKKKQTYSNLHYMFFEDMVEDTEHEINKLCSFLGLSHSVEEKRHISGGVQFENMKKNKMANYSTHPVMDFKISSFMRKGKVGDWKNHFTVAQNEEFDEDYKKKMKDPTLQFRTEI
;
A
#
# COMPACT_ATOMS: atom_id res chain seq x y z
N MET A 1 7.97 10.17 -21.61
CA MET A 1 7.12 9.68 -22.71
C MET A 1 5.67 9.91 -22.30
N SER A 2 4.88 10.62 -23.11
CA SER A 2 3.46 10.84 -22.82
C SER A 2 2.71 9.51 -22.93
N VAL A 3 2.06 9.07 -21.85
CA VAL A 3 1.15 7.91 -21.89
C VAL A 3 -0.02 8.29 -22.79
N ASP A 4 -0.24 7.52 -23.84
CA ASP A 4 -1.40 7.68 -24.71
C ASP A 4 -2.66 7.21 -23.97
N LEU A 5 -3.41 8.16 -23.41
CA LEU A 5 -4.62 7.88 -22.62
C LEU A 5 -5.68 7.12 -23.43
N HIS A 6 -5.71 7.25 -24.76
CA HIS A 6 -6.64 6.49 -25.60
C HIS A 6 -6.34 5.00 -25.64
N LYS A 7 -5.08 4.59 -25.39
CA LYS A 7 -4.71 3.16 -25.31
C LYS A 7 -5.08 2.53 -23.98
N VAL A 8 -5.11 3.30 -22.89
CA VAL A 8 -5.46 2.78 -21.56
C VAL A 8 -6.92 2.31 -21.51
N ASP A 9 -7.81 2.98 -22.24
CA ASP A 9 -9.22 2.61 -22.28
C ASP A 9 -9.50 1.28 -22.98
N LEU A 10 -8.58 0.83 -23.83
CA LEU A 10 -8.64 -0.43 -24.58
C LEU A 10 -7.99 -1.61 -23.83
N ILE A 11 -7.38 -1.37 -22.67
CA ILE A 11 -6.75 -2.43 -21.89
C ILE A 11 -7.84 -3.26 -21.19
N PRO A 12 -7.99 -4.56 -21.51
CA PRO A 12 -8.93 -5.42 -20.80
C PRO A 12 -8.47 -5.57 -19.35
N ARG A 13 -9.45 -5.72 -18.45
CA ARG A 13 -9.15 -6.08 -17.06
C ARG A 13 -8.44 -7.44 -17.03
N PRO A 14 -7.39 -7.61 -16.22
CA PRO A 14 -6.65 -8.86 -16.15
C PRO A 14 -7.47 -9.93 -15.42
N GLU A 15 -7.19 -11.19 -15.71
CA GLU A 15 -7.75 -12.32 -14.99
C GLU A 15 -6.87 -12.69 -13.79
N LEU A 16 -7.52 -13.18 -12.72
CA LEU A 16 -6.81 -13.78 -11.59
C LEU A 16 -6.33 -15.18 -11.96
N PHE A 17 -5.11 -15.50 -11.54
CA PHE A 17 -4.61 -16.87 -11.57
C PHE A 17 -3.77 -17.18 -10.32
N ASP A 18 -3.58 -18.47 -10.05
CA ASP A 18 -2.68 -18.91 -8.98
C ASP A 18 -1.23 -18.72 -9.41
N PHE A 19 -0.51 -17.91 -8.65
CA PHE A 19 0.92 -17.71 -8.80
C PHE A 19 1.61 -18.12 -7.50
N HIS A 20 2.17 -19.32 -7.49
CA HIS A 20 2.84 -19.90 -6.32
C HIS A 20 1.97 -19.90 -5.04
N GLY A 21 0.68 -20.23 -5.18
CA GLY A 21 -0.26 -20.26 -4.05
C GLY A 21 -0.85 -18.90 -3.66
N VAL A 22 -0.60 -17.84 -4.45
CA VAL A 22 -1.12 -16.48 -4.23
C VAL A 22 -1.90 -16.06 -5.47
N SER A 23 -3.12 -15.55 -5.29
CA SER A 23 -3.90 -14.98 -6.39
C SER A 23 -3.26 -13.69 -6.89
N MET A 24 -2.89 -13.66 -8.18
CA MET A 24 -2.14 -12.56 -8.82
C MET A 24 -2.71 -12.26 -10.22
N THR A 25 -2.17 -11.21 -10.85
CA THR A 25 -2.44 -10.84 -12.25
C THR A 25 -1.13 -10.62 -13.01
N CYS A 26 -1.20 -10.66 -14.34
CA CYS A 26 -0.04 -10.47 -15.22
C CYS A 26 0.72 -9.17 -14.94
N TYR A 27 0.03 -8.10 -14.54
CA TYR A 27 0.66 -6.80 -14.26
C TYR A 27 1.61 -6.79 -13.06
N PHE A 28 1.61 -7.85 -12.25
CA PHE A 28 2.49 -7.99 -11.09
C PHE A 28 3.40 -9.21 -11.18
N THR A 29 3.30 -10.01 -12.26
CA THR A 29 4.04 -11.27 -12.45
C THR A 29 4.83 -11.35 -13.75
N ASP A 30 4.47 -10.59 -14.79
CA ASP A 30 5.14 -10.68 -16.10
C ASP A 30 6.61 -10.24 -16.04
N SER A 31 6.95 -9.39 -15.08
CA SER A 31 8.31 -8.96 -14.78
C SER A 31 8.96 -9.74 -13.63
N TRP A 32 8.38 -10.86 -13.19
CA TRP A 32 8.76 -11.59 -11.98
C TRP A 32 10.27 -11.84 -11.85
N GLU A 33 10.91 -12.39 -12.89
CA GLU A 33 12.36 -12.67 -12.87
C GLU A 33 13.19 -11.39 -12.71
N ARG A 34 12.78 -10.27 -13.32
CA ARG A 34 13.45 -8.98 -13.12
C ARG A 34 13.26 -8.49 -11.68
N VAL A 35 12.05 -8.61 -11.13
CA VAL A 35 11.74 -8.20 -9.76
C VAL A 35 12.53 -9.04 -8.75
N GLN A 36 12.60 -10.37 -8.93
CA GLN A 36 13.35 -11.25 -8.03
C GLN A 36 14.87 -11.01 -8.09
N ASN A 37 15.39 -10.61 -9.24
CA ASN A 37 16.80 -10.24 -9.42
C ASN A 37 17.11 -8.76 -9.09
N PHE A 38 16.12 -7.99 -8.62
CA PHE A 38 16.30 -6.61 -8.22
C PHE A 38 17.40 -6.45 -7.17
N GLN A 39 18.29 -5.48 -7.38
CA GLN A 39 19.40 -5.18 -6.47
C GLN A 39 19.02 -4.02 -5.54
N ALA A 40 18.67 -4.38 -4.31
CA ALA A 40 18.45 -3.40 -3.24
C ALA A 40 19.77 -2.74 -2.85
N ARG A 41 19.69 -1.49 -2.36
CA ARG A 41 20.79 -0.77 -1.72
C ARG A 41 20.63 -0.86 -0.20
N PRO A 42 21.72 -0.87 0.59
CA PRO A 42 21.63 -0.94 2.05
C PRO A 42 20.76 0.14 2.69
N ASP A 43 20.68 1.32 2.09
CA ASP A 43 19.91 2.45 2.60
C ASP A 43 18.45 2.49 2.11
N ASP A 44 18.07 1.65 1.15
CA ASP A 44 16.69 1.56 0.64
C ASP A 44 15.69 1.32 1.78
N ILE A 45 14.50 1.92 1.62
CA ILE A 45 13.37 1.71 2.50
C ILE A 45 12.24 1.08 1.71
N LEU A 46 11.89 -0.15 2.10
CA LEU A 46 10.75 -0.86 1.53
C LEU A 46 9.49 -0.56 2.35
N ILE A 47 8.46 -0.08 1.68
CA ILE A 47 7.14 0.21 2.23
C ILE A 47 6.21 -0.89 1.75
N ALA A 48 5.91 -1.84 2.65
CA ALA A 48 5.10 -3.01 2.36
C ALA A 48 3.73 -2.87 3.00
N THR A 49 2.68 -3.23 2.26
CA THR A 49 1.29 -3.18 2.78
C THR A 49 0.45 -4.18 2.02
N TYR A 50 -0.55 -4.80 2.64
CA TYR A 50 -1.65 -5.33 1.82
C TYR A 50 -2.34 -4.16 1.09
N PRO A 51 -2.88 -4.32 -0.12
CA PRO A 51 -3.56 -3.24 -0.82
C PRO A 51 -4.55 -2.49 0.09
N LYS A 52 -4.59 -1.17 -0.06
CA LYS A 52 -5.55 -0.29 0.64
C LYS A 52 -5.40 -0.18 2.16
N ALA A 53 -4.24 -0.56 2.70
CA ALA A 53 -3.91 -0.42 4.12
C ALA A 53 -3.27 0.94 4.51
N GLY A 54 -3.25 1.94 3.62
CA GLY A 54 -2.67 3.27 3.92
C GLY A 54 -1.29 3.53 3.34
N THR A 55 -0.86 2.78 2.31
CA THR A 55 0.46 2.90 1.68
C THR A 55 0.81 4.32 1.27
N THR A 56 -0.09 5.02 0.56
CA THR A 56 0.15 6.40 0.11
C THR A 56 0.38 7.35 1.29
N TRP A 57 -0.28 7.11 2.42
CA TRP A 57 -0.16 7.95 3.60
C TRP A 57 1.22 7.81 4.24
N VAL A 58 1.65 6.57 4.52
CA VAL A 58 2.99 6.32 5.06
C VAL A 58 4.09 6.70 4.05
N SER A 59 3.88 6.48 2.75
CA SER A 59 4.80 6.93 1.71
C SER A 59 4.98 8.45 1.73
N TYR A 60 3.90 9.21 1.91
CA TYR A 60 3.99 10.67 1.97
C TYR A 60 4.62 11.16 3.28
N ILE A 61 4.37 10.50 4.41
CA ILE A 61 5.06 10.76 5.68
C ILE A 61 6.57 10.57 5.49
N LEU A 62 7.01 9.46 4.88
CA LEU A 62 8.43 9.16 4.68
C LEU A 62 9.09 10.13 3.69
N ASP A 63 8.41 10.46 2.61
CA ASP A 63 8.86 11.46 1.63
C ASP A 63 9.09 12.83 2.29
N LEU A 64 8.21 13.24 3.21
CA LEU A 64 8.41 14.44 4.02
C LEU A 64 9.59 14.31 4.98
N LEU A 65 9.65 13.23 5.75
CA LEU A 65 10.72 13.01 6.72
C LEU A 65 12.12 12.98 6.07
N TYR A 66 12.25 12.50 4.84
CA TYR A 66 13.55 12.46 4.17
C TYR A 66 13.85 13.70 3.35
N PHE A 67 12.86 14.29 2.69
CA PHE A 67 13.11 15.22 1.59
C PHE A 67 12.45 16.60 1.74
N ASP A 68 11.69 16.84 2.82
CA ASP A 68 11.00 18.13 2.99
C ASP A 68 11.97 19.31 3.00
N LYS A 69 13.12 19.16 3.66
CA LYS A 69 14.17 20.19 3.73
C LYS A 69 15.09 20.22 2.50
N THR A 70 15.37 19.08 1.90
CA THR A 70 16.42 18.95 0.87
C THR A 70 15.87 19.09 -0.55
N SER A 71 14.59 18.80 -0.78
CA SER A 71 13.98 18.81 -2.11
C SER A 71 12.48 19.18 -2.06
N PRO A 72 12.11 20.34 -1.49
CA PRO A 72 10.70 20.74 -1.34
C PRO A 72 9.97 20.87 -2.68
N GLU A 73 10.67 21.21 -3.76
CA GLU A 73 10.09 21.36 -5.10
C GLU A 73 9.63 20.04 -5.71
N HIS A 74 10.26 18.90 -5.37
CA HIS A 74 9.85 17.58 -5.88
C HIS A 74 8.39 17.27 -5.51
N ARG A 75 7.95 17.70 -4.32
CA ARG A 75 6.58 17.45 -3.84
C ARG A 75 5.53 18.29 -4.56
N LYS A 76 5.94 19.38 -5.23
CA LYS A 76 5.05 20.28 -5.97
C LYS A 76 4.88 19.86 -7.43
N SER A 77 5.85 19.14 -7.99
CA SER A 77 5.91 18.84 -9.43
C SER A 77 5.88 17.35 -9.79
N ILE A 78 6.29 16.46 -8.89
CA ILE A 78 6.37 15.02 -9.14
C ILE A 78 5.30 14.31 -8.29
N PRO A 79 4.44 13.47 -8.84
CA PRO A 79 3.41 12.77 -8.05
C PRO A 79 4.01 11.66 -7.18
N ILE A 80 3.33 11.32 -6.08
CA ILE A 80 3.82 10.36 -5.07
C ILE A 80 4.16 8.98 -5.65
N TYR A 81 3.43 8.54 -6.68
CA TYR A 81 3.69 7.25 -7.34
C TYR A 81 4.97 7.25 -8.20
N ASP A 82 5.52 8.41 -8.55
CA ASP A 82 6.83 8.53 -9.19
C ASP A 82 7.94 8.80 -8.15
N ARG A 83 7.62 9.42 -7.00
CA ARG A 83 8.58 9.62 -5.89
C ARG A 83 8.80 8.35 -5.06
N VAL A 84 7.77 7.49 -4.98
CA VAL A 84 7.77 6.21 -4.27
C VAL A 84 7.23 5.14 -5.21
N PRO A 85 8.07 4.64 -6.15
CA PRO A 85 7.62 3.76 -7.20
C PRO A 85 7.17 2.40 -6.68
N PHE A 86 6.23 1.78 -7.41
CA PHE A 86 5.65 0.49 -7.05
C PHE A 86 6.42 -0.64 -7.72
N LEU A 87 7.29 -1.30 -6.96
CA LEU A 87 8.34 -2.22 -7.43
C LEU A 87 7.87 -3.24 -8.47
N GLU A 88 6.83 -4.01 -8.14
CA GLU A 88 6.34 -5.10 -8.98
C GLU A 88 5.41 -4.65 -10.12
N MET A 89 5.12 -3.35 -10.27
CA MET A 89 4.21 -2.89 -11.31
C MET A 89 4.84 -3.04 -12.69
N PHE A 90 4.16 -3.77 -13.57
CA PHE A 90 4.48 -3.88 -14.98
C PHE A 90 3.20 -3.78 -15.82
N ILE A 91 2.93 -2.61 -16.37
CA ILE A 91 1.81 -2.39 -17.28
C ILE A 91 2.38 -2.06 -18.66
N PRO A 92 1.99 -2.77 -19.73
CA PRO A 92 2.47 -2.48 -21.07
C PRO A 92 2.31 -0.99 -21.43
N SER A 93 3.36 -0.40 -22.01
CA SER A 93 3.42 1.04 -22.39
C SER A 93 3.54 2.04 -21.23
N ILE A 94 3.64 1.58 -19.98
CA ILE A 94 4.00 2.40 -18.82
C ILE A 94 5.42 2.00 -18.37
N ILE A 95 6.19 2.95 -17.85
CA ILE A 95 7.52 2.66 -17.29
C ILE A 95 7.35 1.66 -16.14
N SER A 96 8.15 0.59 -16.11
CA SER A 96 8.04 -0.43 -15.08
C SER A 96 8.49 0.10 -13.71
N GLY A 97 7.95 -0.48 -12.64
CA GLY A 97 8.32 -0.13 -11.27
C GLY A 97 9.83 -0.23 -11.03
N ILE A 98 10.47 -1.28 -11.55
CA ILE A 98 11.94 -1.45 -11.46
C ILE A 98 12.67 -0.29 -12.13
N ASP A 99 12.32 0.05 -13.37
CA ASP A 99 12.99 1.12 -14.11
C ASP A 99 12.79 2.47 -13.41
N GLN A 100 11.62 2.70 -12.80
CA GLN A 100 11.37 3.89 -11.99
C GLN A 100 12.26 3.91 -10.73
N VAL A 101 12.37 2.80 -10.00
CA VAL A 101 13.23 2.69 -8.80
C VAL A 101 14.70 2.87 -9.13
N GLU A 102 15.17 2.34 -10.26
CA GLU A 102 16.55 2.52 -10.73
C GLU A 102 16.84 3.96 -11.16
N GLY A 103 15.85 4.64 -11.73
CA GLY A 103 15.93 6.04 -12.15
C GLY A 103 15.74 7.07 -11.02
N LEU A 104 15.44 6.66 -9.78
CA LEU A 104 15.26 7.60 -8.67
C LEU A 104 16.56 8.35 -8.37
N PRO A 105 16.55 9.69 -8.33
CA PRO A 105 17.73 10.50 -8.01
C PRO A 105 17.98 10.62 -6.50
N THR A 106 17.08 10.08 -5.67
CA THR A 106 17.13 10.22 -4.21
C THR A 106 17.89 9.07 -3.54
N SER A 107 18.54 9.39 -2.42
CA SER A 107 19.04 8.42 -1.43
C SER A 107 18.55 8.87 -0.05
N PRO A 108 17.90 8.00 0.74
CA PRO A 108 17.53 6.63 0.40
C PRO A 108 16.43 6.56 -0.68
N ARG A 109 16.32 5.44 -1.40
CA ARG A 109 15.14 5.20 -2.26
C ARG A 109 13.98 4.74 -1.38
N LEU A 110 12.82 5.36 -1.58
CA LEU A 110 11.56 4.90 -1.00
C LEU A 110 10.85 4.02 -2.03
N ILE A 111 10.62 2.76 -1.68
CA ILE A 111 10.12 1.75 -2.63
C ILE A 111 8.83 1.16 -2.07
N LYS A 112 7.74 1.18 -2.86
CA LYS A 112 6.46 0.58 -2.48
C LYS A 112 6.39 -0.87 -2.97
N THR A 113 5.78 -1.74 -2.16
CA THR A 113 5.35 -3.08 -2.58
C THR A 113 4.04 -3.51 -1.91
N HIS A 114 3.30 -4.41 -2.56
CA HIS A 114 2.16 -5.14 -2.03
C HIS A 114 2.42 -6.64 -1.92
N PHE A 115 3.67 -7.07 -2.13
CA PHE A 115 4.02 -8.48 -2.03
C PHE A 115 3.84 -9.04 -0.60
N PRO A 116 3.32 -10.28 -0.50
CA PRO A 116 3.45 -11.05 0.72
C PRO A 116 4.94 -11.36 0.95
N VAL A 117 5.32 -11.65 2.21
CA VAL A 117 6.73 -11.78 2.62
C VAL A 117 7.54 -12.71 1.73
N GLN A 118 6.95 -13.84 1.30
CA GLN A 118 7.62 -14.84 0.47
C GLN A 118 7.97 -14.36 -0.94
N PHE A 119 7.39 -13.25 -1.41
CA PHE A 119 7.64 -12.70 -2.75
C PHE A 119 8.60 -11.50 -2.73
N VAL A 120 8.93 -10.95 -1.56
CA VAL A 120 9.89 -9.84 -1.45
C VAL A 120 11.26 -10.30 -1.96
N PRO A 121 11.90 -9.57 -2.89
CA PRO A 121 13.20 -9.95 -3.45
C PRO A 121 14.26 -10.18 -2.38
N LYS A 122 15.07 -11.22 -2.58
CA LYS A 122 16.06 -11.66 -1.58
C LYS A 122 17.05 -10.57 -1.17
N SER A 123 17.41 -9.71 -2.12
CA SER A 123 18.34 -8.60 -1.93
C SER A 123 17.94 -7.66 -0.78
N PHE A 124 16.64 -7.39 -0.56
CA PHE A 124 16.21 -6.56 0.59
C PHE A 124 16.60 -7.16 1.94
N TRP A 125 16.53 -8.49 2.07
CA TRP A 125 16.91 -9.19 3.29
C TRP A 125 18.43 -9.26 3.45
N GLU A 126 19.15 -9.53 2.36
CA GLU A 126 20.61 -9.64 2.33
C GLU A 126 21.30 -8.30 2.65
N GLN A 127 20.78 -7.20 2.09
CA GLN A 127 21.26 -5.84 2.33
C GLN A 127 20.77 -5.26 3.67
N LYS A 128 19.98 -6.03 4.42
CA LYS A 128 19.40 -5.62 5.70
C LYS A 128 18.62 -4.30 5.61
N CYS A 129 17.91 -4.07 4.50
CA CYS A 129 17.14 -2.85 4.26
C CYS A 129 16.10 -2.62 5.37
N ARG A 130 15.78 -1.36 5.63
CA ARG A 130 14.69 -0.99 6.53
C ARG A 130 13.36 -1.25 5.84
N ILE A 131 12.44 -1.90 6.55
CA ILE A 131 11.11 -2.21 6.03
C ILE A 131 10.06 -1.63 6.96
N ILE A 132 9.09 -0.94 6.39
CA ILE A 132 7.92 -0.42 7.11
C ILE A 132 6.72 -1.16 6.56
N TYR A 133 6.05 -1.92 7.43
CA TYR A 133 4.82 -2.61 7.12
C TYR A 133 3.65 -1.89 7.75
N VAL A 134 2.62 -1.55 6.96
CA VAL A 134 1.37 -1.00 7.49
C VAL A 134 0.23 -1.98 7.26
N ALA A 135 -0.44 -2.36 8.35
CA ALA A 135 -1.62 -3.18 8.35
C ALA A 135 -2.86 -2.32 8.59
N ARG A 136 -4.02 -2.78 8.13
CA ARG A 136 -5.32 -2.16 8.40
C ARG A 136 -6.33 -3.26 8.65
N ASN A 137 -7.31 -3.01 9.52
CA ASN A 137 -8.38 -3.95 9.80
C ASN A 137 -9.04 -4.44 8.50
N ALA A 138 -9.32 -5.74 8.44
CA ALA A 138 -9.76 -6.40 7.23
C ALA A 138 -11.09 -5.86 6.68
N LYS A 139 -12.01 -5.47 7.57
CA LYS A 139 -13.35 -4.99 7.20
C LYS A 139 -13.30 -3.66 6.44
N ASP A 140 -12.55 -2.69 6.93
CA ASP A 140 -12.33 -1.43 6.18
C ASP A 140 -11.44 -1.65 4.96
N ASN A 141 -10.50 -2.59 5.03
CA ASN A 141 -9.62 -2.91 3.92
C ASN A 141 -10.43 -3.41 2.71
N VAL A 142 -11.29 -4.42 2.88
CA VAL A 142 -12.12 -4.96 1.78
C VAL A 142 -13.07 -3.92 1.18
N VAL A 143 -13.67 -3.05 2.01
CA VAL A 143 -14.48 -1.93 1.49
C VAL A 143 -13.62 -0.99 0.65
N SER A 144 -12.44 -0.61 1.15
CA SER A 144 -11.57 0.26 0.39
C SER A 144 -11.03 -0.37 -0.90
N PHE A 145 -10.90 -1.70 -0.93
CA PHE A 145 -10.46 -2.46 -2.10
C PHE A 145 -11.58 -2.55 -3.14
N PHE A 146 -12.81 -2.86 -2.72
CA PHE A 146 -13.98 -2.86 -3.59
C PHE A 146 -14.15 -1.56 -4.39
N HIS A 147 -14.05 -0.42 -3.72
CA HIS A 147 -14.13 0.90 -4.36
C HIS A 147 -12.93 1.20 -5.26
N PHE A 148 -11.76 0.65 -4.95
CA PHE A 148 -10.56 0.81 -5.76
C PHE A 148 -10.65 0.02 -7.06
N ASP A 149 -11.06 -1.24 -7.01
CA ASP A 149 -11.14 -2.11 -8.19
C ASP A 149 -12.17 -1.59 -9.19
N HIS A 150 -13.24 -0.94 -8.70
CA HIS A 150 -14.20 -0.25 -9.56
C HIS A 150 -13.60 0.94 -10.32
N MET A 151 -12.70 1.72 -9.71
CA MET A 151 -12.12 2.90 -10.37
C MET A 151 -10.93 2.56 -11.28
N THR A 152 -10.23 1.44 -11.07
CA THR A 152 -9.01 1.14 -11.84
C THR A 152 -9.18 -0.04 -12.77
N LYS A 153 -8.57 0.01 -13.96
CA LYS A 153 -8.59 -1.09 -14.95
C LYS A 153 -7.46 -2.11 -14.79
N ILE A 154 -6.53 -1.87 -13.85
CA ILE A 154 -5.38 -2.75 -13.60
C ILE A 154 -5.74 -3.95 -12.71
N GLU A 155 -6.97 -3.98 -12.20
CA GLU A 155 -7.49 -5.02 -11.33
C GLU A 155 -8.57 -5.83 -12.08
N PRO A 156 -8.80 -7.10 -11.71
CA PRO A 156 -9.91 -7.89 -12.23
C PRO A 156 -11.25 -7.18 -12.04
N ASP A 157 -12.28 -7.62 -12.76
CA ASP A 157 -13.63 -7.07 -12.55
C ASP A 157 -14.07 -7.33 -11.09
N PRO A 158 -14.42 -6.27 -10.33
CA PRO A 158 -14.89 -6.44 -8.96
C PRO A 158 -16.26 -7.12 -8.87
N GLY A 159 -17.13 -6.96 -9.87
CA GLY A 159 -18.53 -7.39 -9.77
C GLY A 159 -19.30 -6.69 -8.63
N ASP A 160 -20.38 -7.30 -8.15
CA ASP A 160 -21.17 -6.77 -7.05
C ASP A 160 -20.52 -7.01 -5.67
N TRP A 161 -20.99 -6.26 -4.66
CA TRP A 161 -20.46 -6.33 -3.30
C TRP A 161 -20.48 -7.74 -2.69
N ASN A 162 -21.55 -8.51 -2.88
CA ASN A 162 -21.67 -9.83 -2.24
C ASN A 162 -20.68 -10.82 -2.82
N THR A 163 -20.50 -10.79 -4.14
CA THR A 163 -19.50 -11.61 -4.83
C THR A 163 -18.09 -11.19 -4.43
N TYR A 164 -17.80 -9.88 -4.37
CA TYR A 164 -16.51 -9.36 -3.96
C TYR A 164 -16.15 -9.71 -2.51
N PHE A 165 -17.10 -9.57 -1.59
CA PHE A 165 -16.96 -9.93 -0.19
C PHE A 165 -16.56 -11.40 -0.02
N LYS A 166 -17.23 -12.32 -0.72
CA LYS A 166 -16.90 -13.75 -0.69
C LYS A 166 -15.51 -14.03 -1.24
N ARG A 167 -15.16 -13.42 -2.39
CA ARG A 167 -13.80 -13.53 -2.96
C ARG A 167 -12.72 -13.09 -1.97
N PHE A 168 -12.96 -12.00 -1.25
CA PHE A 168 -12.04 -11.52 -0.21
C PHE A 168 -11.87 -12.53 0.93
N MET A 169 -12.95 -13.09 1.47
CA MET A 169 -12.86 -14.11 2.52
C MET A 169 -12.13 -15.38 2.06
N GLU A 170 -12.32 -15.77 0.80
CA GLU A 170 -11.64 -16.90 0.18
C GLU A 170 -10.17 -16.62 -0.17
N GLY A 171 -9.70 -15.36 -0.04
CA GLY A 171 -8.34 -14.96 -0.42
C GLY A 171 -8.09 -14.88 -1.93
N LYS A 172 -9.17 -14.86 -2.73
CA LYS A 172 -9.13 -14.72 -4.21
C LYS A 172 -9.09 -13.25 -4.63
N MET A 173 -8.09 -12.55 -4.09
CA MET A 173 -7.79 -11.15 -4.33
C MET A 173 -6.40 -11.03 -4.94
N VAL A 174 -6.11 -9.96 -5.67
CA VAL A 174 -4.72 -9.68 -6.07
C VAL A 174 -3.88 -9.50 -4.81
N PHE A 175 -2.70 -10.13 -4.77
CA PHE A 175 -1.84 -10.32 -3.59
C PHE A 175 -2.36 -11.32 -2.55
N GLY A 176 -3.41 -12.07 -2.89
CA GLY A 176 -3.91 -13.22 -2.15
C GLY A 176 -4.72 -12.89 -0.89
N SER A 177 -4.66 -13.80 0.08
CA SER A 177 -5.37 -13.72 1.36
C SER A 177 -4.84 -12.58 2.23
N TRP A 178 -5.71 -11.64 2.61
CA TRP A 178 -5.39 -10.61 3.60
C TRP A 178 -4.86 -11.24 4.90
N TYR A 179 -5.46 -12.35 5.33
CA TYR A 179 -5.09 -13.06 6.56
C TYR A 179 -3.65 -13.55 6.49
N ASP A 180 -3.29 -14.25 5.42
CA ASP A 180 -1.94 -14.81 5.27
C ASP A 180 -0.91 -13.69 5.09
N HIS A 181 -1.30 -12.62 4.41
CA HIS A 181 -0.45 -11.45 4.22
C HIS A 181 -0.09 -10.79 5.55
N VAL A 182 -1.07 -10.39 6.37
CA VAL A 182 -0.80 -9.69 7.64
C VAL A 182 -0.10 -10.60 8.65
N ASN A 183 -0.45 -11.89 8.71
CA ASN A 183 0.21 -12.86 9.60
C ASN A 183 1.64 -13.16 9.14
N GLY A 184 1.89 -13.29 7.84
CA GLY A 184 3.23 -13.51 7.29
C GLY A 184 4.18 -12.37 7.65
N TRP A 185 3.72 -11.12 7.45
CA TRP A 185 4.48 -9.93 7.83
C TRP A 185 4.65 -9.79 9.35
N TRP A 186 3.65 -10.16 10.14
CA TRP A 186 3.73 -10.17 11.60
C TRP A 186 4.74 -11.21 12.12
N LYS A 187 4.74 -12.42 11.55
CA LYS A 187 5.74 -13.44 11.85
C LYS A 187 7.14 -12.98 11.45
N LYS A 188 7.28 -12.32 10.30
CA LYS A 188 8.58 -11.78 9.85
C LYS A 188 9.10 -10.71 10.81
N LYS A 189 8.24 -9.85 11.35
CA LYS A 189 8.58 -8.82 12.37
C LYS A 189 9.31 -9.40 13.59
N GLN A 190 8.99 -10.65 13.97
CA GLN A 190 9.61 -11.34 15.12
C GLN A 190 11.04 -11.80 14.84
N THR A 191 11.41 -11.99 13.56
CA THR A 191 12.71 -12.55 13.15
C THR A 191 13.61 -11.56 12.45
N TYR A 192 13.07 -10.41 12.01
CA TYR A 192 13.80 -9.39 11.26
C TYR A 192 13.69 -8.05 11.98
N SER A 193 14.79 -7.62 12.63
CA SER A 193 14.84 -6.43 13.48
C SER A 193 14.63 -5.12 12.71
N ASN A 194 15.01 -5.08 11.43
CA ASN A 194 14.88 -3.91 10.56
C ASN A 194 13.48 -3.81 9.92
N LEU A 195 12.45 -4.27 10.63
CA LEU A 195 11.05 -4.17 10.25
C LEU A 195 10.28 -3.42 11.32
N HIS A 196 9.59 -2.37 10.93
CA HIS A 196 8.63 -1.65 11.76
C HIS A 196 7.20 -1.97 11.29
N TYR A 197 6.38 -2.54 12.18
CA TYR A 197 5.01 -2.93 11.88
C TYR A 197 4.07 -1.90 12.52
N MET A 198 3.23 -1.28 11.70
CA MET A 198 2.31 -0.22 12.08
C MET A 198 0.87 -0.61 11.78
N PHE A 199 -0.07 0.03 12.44
CA PHE A 199 -1.49 -0.11 12.19
C PHE A 199 -2.06 1.21 11.66
N PHE A 200 -2.84 1.14 10.60
CA PHE A 200 -3.56 2.29 10.04
C PHE A 200 -4.43 2.95 11.11
N GLU A 201 -5.05 2.16 11.97
CA GLU A 201 -5.89 2.62 13.07
C GLU A 201 -5.12 3.53 14.03
N ASP A 202 -3.89 3.14 14.41
CA ASP A 202 -3.01 3.94 15.27
C ASP A 202 -2.61 5.25 14.59
N MET A 203 -2.36 5.21 13.27
CA MET A 203 -2.06 6.42 12.50
C MET A 203 -3.22 7.42 12.48
N VAL A 204 -4.47 6.93 12.43
CA VAL A 204 -5.67 7.78 12.49
C VAL A 204 -5.91 8.32 13.89
N GLU A 205 -5.69 7.51 14.93
CA GLU A 205 -5.88 7.92 16.32
C GLU A 205 -4.85 8.95 16.77
N ASP A 206 -3.55 8.72 16.50
CA ASP A 206 -2.46 9.62 16.88
C ASP A 206 -1.33 9.64 15.83
N THR A 207 -1.52 10.47 14.80
CA THR A 207 -0.53 10.63 13.72
C THR A 207 0.83 11.13 14.22
N GLU A 208 0.88 12.01 15.22
CA GLU A 208 2.15 12.57 15.71
C GLU A 208 2.97 11.51 16.46
N HIS A 209 2.31 10.66 17.26
CA HIS A 209 2.93 9.52 17.91
C HIS A 209 3.51 8.52 16.91
N GLU A 210 2.77 8.17 15.87
CA GLU A 210 3.26 7.25 14.83
C GLU A 210 4.44 7.85 14.04
N ILE A 211 4.44 9.17 13.77
CA ILE A 211 5.61 9.87 13.19
C ILE A 211 6.82 9.79 14.13
N ASN A 212 6.63 9.92 15.44
CA ASN A 212 7.72 9.79 16.41
C ASN A 212 8.33 8.38 16.43
N LYS A 213 7.49 7.33 16.36
CA LYS A 213 7.95 5.94 16.23
C LYS A 213 8.74 5.73 14.94
N LEU A 214 8.26 6.25 13.82
CA LEU A 214 8.97 6.21 12.54
C LEU A 214 10.33 6.90 12.62
N CYS A 215 10.41 8.12 13.18
CA CYS A 215 11.69 8.81 13.35
C CYS A 215 12.68 7.98 14.19
N SER A 216 12.20 7.38 15.28
CA SER A 216 13.02 6.55 16.17
C SER A 216 13.54 5.29 15.45
N PHE A 217 12.68 4.62 14.69
CA PHE A 217 13.04 3.43 13.90
C PHE A 217 14.03 3.77 12.77
N LEU A 218 13.85 4.91 12.11
CA LEU A 218 14.67 5.33 10.98
C LEU A 218 15.98 6.01 11.40
N GLY A 219 16.14 6.35 12.69
CA GLY A 219 17.28 7.12 13.20
C GLY A 219 17.27 8.58 12.74
N LEU A 220 16.09 9.16 12.51
CA LEU A 220 15.94 10.54 12.03
C LEU A 220 15.74 11.52 13.19
N SER A 221 16.48 12.63 13.15
CA SER A 221 16.40 13.71 14.15
C SER A 221 15.61 14.90 13.58
N HIS A 222 14.30 14.93 13.83
CA HIS A 222 13.42 16.06 13.51
C HIS A 222 13.00 16.79 14.80
N SER A 223 12.91 18.12 14.74
CA SER A 223 12.37 18.94 15.83
C SER A 223 10.86 18.68 16.02
N VAL A 224 10.33 19.12 17.16
CA VAL A 224 8.89 19.01 17.45
C VAL A 224 8.07 19.79 16.41
N GLU A 225 8.55 20.98 16.03
CA GLU A 225 7.92 21.84 15.03
C GLU A 225 7.90 21.20 13.65
N GLU A 226 8.98 20.52 13.26
CA GLU A 226 9.04 19.79 12.00
C GLU A 226 8.05 18.63 11.97
N LYS A 227 8.00 17.83 13.04
CA LYS A 227 7.05 16.72 13.14
C LYS A 227 5.60 17.20 13.14
N ARG A 228 5.30 18.32 13.80
CA ARG A 228 3.98 18.97 13.76
C ARG A 228 3.64 19.49 12.36
N HIS A 229 4.61 20.08 11.66
CA HIS A 229 4.43 20.50 10.27
C HIS A 229 4.07 19.32 9.37
N ILE A 230 4.84 18.23 9.47
CA ILE A 230 4.60 16.99 8.73
C ILE A 230 3.22 16.42 9.09
N SER A 231 2.91 16.27 10.38
CA SER A 231 1.62 15.77 10.88
C SER A 231 0.45 16.57 10.30
N GLY A 232 0.54 17.90 10.27
CA GLY A 232 -0.45 18.76 9.63
C GLY A 232 -0.56 18.53 8.11
N GLY A 233 0.56 18.40 7.40
CA GLY A 233 0.59 18.20 5.95
C GLY A 233 0.03 16.85 5.49
N VAL A 234 0.16 15.80 6.30
CA VAL A 234 -0.28 14.44 5.98
C VAL A 234 -1.73 14.14 6.38
N GLN A 235 -2.44 15.13 6.93
CA GLN A 235 -3.87 14.96 7.23
C GLN A 235 -4.67 14.64 5.96
N PHE A 236 -5.67 13.78 6.10
CA PHE A 236 -6.44 13.25 4.97
C PHE A 236 -7.00 14.37 4.06
N GLU A 237 -7.61 15.40 4.63
CA GLU A 237 -8.19 16.52 3.87
C GLU A 237 -7.14 17.32 3.08
N ASN A 238 -5.91 17.41 3.60
CA ASN A 238 -4.80 18.08 2.92
C ASN A 238 -4.28 17.22 1.77
N MET A 239 -4.04 15.93 2.03
CA MET A 239 -3.62 14.99 0.98
C MET A 239 -4.66 14.84 -0.13
N LYS A 240 -5.96 14.85 0.20
CA LYS A 240 -7.06 14.77 -0.77
C LYS A 240 -7.05 15.93 -1.76
N LYS A 241 -6.68 17.13 -1.33
CA LYS A 241 -6.56 18.32 -2.19
C LYS A 241 -5.23 18.39 -2.93
N ASN A 242 -4.21 17.68 -2.46
CA ASN A 242 -2.88 17.67 -3.07
C ASN A 242 -2.86 16.75 -4.31
N LYS A 243 -2.80 17.35 -5.51
CA LYS A 243 -2.70 16.62 -6.79
C LYS A 243 -1.48 15.69 -6.86
N MET A 244 -0.41 16.01 -6.14
CA MET A 244 0.82 15.22 -6.10
C MET A 244 0.76 14.06 -5.09
N ALA A 245 -0.34 13.89 -4.36
CA ALA A 245 -0.55 12.80 -3.40
C ALA A 245 -1.86 12.02 -3.61
N ASN A 246 -2.87 12.64 -4.24
CA ASN A 246 -4.22 12.08 -4.36
C ASN A 246 -4.45 11.19 -5.60
N TYR A 247 -3.41 10.92 -6.40
CA TYR A 247 -3.46 10.14 -7.64
C TYR A 247 -4.26 10.75 -8.79
N SER A 248 -4.81 11.95 -8.67
CA SER A 248 -5.66 12.59 -9.70
C SER A 248 -5.01 12.73 -11.09
N THR A 249 -3.69 12.63 -11.18
CA THR A 249 -2.90 12.67 -12.42
C THR A 249 -2.56 11.28 -12.99
N HIS A 250 -2.96 10.20 -12.32
CA HIS A 250 -2.61 8.84 -12.70
C HIS A 250 -3.49 8.35 -13.86
N PRO A 251 -2.92 7.82 -14.96
CA PRO A 251 -3.65 7.58 -16.21
C PRO A 251 -4.63 6.40 -16.20
N VAL A 252 -4.63 5.55 -15.17
CA VAL A 252 -5.35 4.25 -15.14
C VAL A 252 -6.48 4.20 -14.10
N MET A 253 -6.88 5.37 -13.59
CA MET A 253 -7.92 5.51 -12.56
C MET A 253 -9.02 6.45 -13.07
N ASP A 254 -10.26 5.99 -13.01
CA ASP A 254 -11.43 6.81 -13.31
C ASP A 254 -12.00 7.40 -12.02
N PHE A 255 -11.68 8.68 -11.80
CA PHE A 255 -12.11 9.44 -10.63
C PHE A 255 -13.61 9.80 -10.63
N LYS A 256 -14.34 9.54 -11.72
CA LYS A 256 -15.81 9.70 -11.77
C LYS A 256 -16.52 8.54 -11.07
N ILE A 257 -15.90 7.36 -11.02
CA ILE A 257 -16.46 6.16 -10.37
C ILE A 257 -16.24 6.23 -8.85
N SER A 258 -15.01 6.50 -8.43
CA SER A 258 -14.65 6.65 -7.03
C SER A 258 -13.45 7.59 -6.91
N SER A 259 -13.24 8.19 -5.75
CA SER A 259 -12.01 8.96 -5.50
C SER A 259 -10.97 8.08 -4.81
N PHE A 260 -9.68 8.23 -5.17
CA PHE A 260 -8.60 7.46 -4.53
C PHE A 260 -8.51 7.80 -3.03
N MET A 261 -8.52 9.09 -2.72
CA MET A 261 -8.69 9.63 -1.36
C MET A 261 -10.18 9.65 -0.99
N ARG A 262 -10.75 8.46 -0.75
CA ARG A 262 -12.20 8.25 -0.59
C ARG A 262 -12.77 8.80 0.73
N LYS A 263 -12.44 8.16 1.86
CA LYS A 263 -12.95 8.53 3.20
C LYS A 263 -11.90 8.61 4.31
N GLY A 264 -10.76 7.93 4.18
CA GLY A 264 -9.63 8.09 5.11
C GLY A 264 -9.91 7.82 6.58
N LYS A 265 -10.89 6.99 6.93
CA LYS A 265 -11.33 6.76 8.31
C LYS A 265 -11.35 5.28 8.69
N VAL A 266 -11.44 5.00 9.99
CA VAL A 266 -11.74 3.69 10.56
C VAL A 266 -13.25 3.56 10.75
N GLY A 267 -13.81 2.37 10.49
CA GLY A 267 -15.21 2.04 10.73
C GLY A 267 -16.17 2.28 9.56
N ASP A 268 -15.68 2.53 8.33
CA ASP A 268 -16.58 2.68 7.17
C ASP A 268 -17.23 1.37 6.73
N TRP A 269 -16.67 0.23 7.14
CA TRP A 269 -17.26 -1.09 6.94
C TRP A 269 -18.70 -1.20 7.47
N LYS A 270 -19.04 -0.48 8.55
CA LYS A 270 -20.40 -0.44 9.12
C LYS A 270 -21.46 0.09 8.14
N ASN A 271 -21.04 0.83 7.10
CA ASN A 271 -21.94 1.35 6.06
C ASN A 271 -22.09 0.40 4.85
N HIS A 272 -21.42 -0.76 4.86
CA HIS A 272 -21.38 -1.67 3.72
C HIS A 272 -21.78 -3.10 4.10
N PHE A 273 -21.31 -3.57 5.26
CA PHE A 273 -21.62 -4.90 5.75
C PHE A 273 -23.07 -4.95 6.22
N THR A 274 -23.79 -5.98 5.81
CA THR A 274 -25.01 -6.38 6.51
C THR A 274 -24.65 -7.05 7.84
N VAL A 275 -25.61 -7.15 8.76
CA VAL A 275 -25.41 -7.87 10.04
C VAL A 275 -24.96 -9.31 9.78
N ALA A 276 -25.62 -10.01 8.86
CA ALA A 276 -25.28 -11.38 8.49
C ALA A 276 -23.86 -11.51 7.92
N GLN A 277 -23.45 -10.60 7.03
CA GLN A 277 -22.07 -10.56 6.52
C GLN A 277 -21.06 -10.29 7.63
N ASN A 278 -21.40 -9.44 8.58
CA ASN A 278 -20.52 -9.17 9.72
C ASN A 278 -20.33 -10.39 10.60
N GLU A 279 -21.41 -11.11 10.93
CA GLU A 279 -21.36 -12.34 11.71
C GLU A 279 -20.55 -13.43 11.00
N GLU A 280 -20.83 -13.65 9.71
CA GLU A 280 -20.07 -14.59 8.86
C GLU A 280 -18.57 -14.24 8.83
N PHE A 281 -18.25 -12.97 8.63
CA PHE A 281 -16.87 -12.49 8.61
C PHE A 281 -16.18 -12.69 9.96
N ASP A 282 -16.85 -12.37 11.08
CA ASP A 282 -16.27 -12.49 12.41
C ASP A 282 -15.98 -13.95 12.78
N GLU A 283 -16.79 -14.90 12.33
CA GLU A 283 -16.52 -16.32 12.49
C GLU A 283 -15.32 -16.80 11.66
N ASP A 284 -15.24 -16.39 10.39
CA ASP A 284 -14.10 -16.70 9.52
C ASP A 284 -12.80 -16.09 10.05
N TYR A 285 -12.86 -14.82 10.47
CA TYR A 285 -11.75 -14.07 11.04
C TYR A 285 -11.19 -14.76 12.28
N LYS A 286 -12.04 -15.19 13.23
CA LYS A 286 -11.60 -15.94 14.44
C LYS A 286 -10.88 -17.24 14.09
N LYS A 287 -11.27 -17.91 13.00
CA LYS A 287 -10.63 -19.16 12.56
C LYS A 287 -9.26 -18.91 11.93
N LYS A 288 -9.07 -17.78 11.24
CA LYS A 288 -7.84 -17.47 10.48
C LYS A 288 -6.83 -16.62 11.26
N MET A 289 -7.30 -15.76 12.16
CA MET A 289 -6.47 -14.88 12.99
C MET A 289 -6.28 -15.49 14.39
N LYS A 290 -5.38 -16.47 14.46
CA LYS A 290 -5.15 -17.24 15.69
C LYS A 290 -4.07 -16.68 16.61
N ASP A 291 -3.20 -15.81 16.10
CA ASP A 291 -2.14 -15.19 16.90
C ASP A 291 -2.73 -14.08 17.78
N PRO A 292 -2.80 -14.25 19.11
CA PRO A 292 -3.40 -13.27 20.00
C PRO A 292 -2.58 -11.98 20.12
N THR A 293 -1.33 -11.98 19.65
CA THR A 293 -0.44 -10.80 19.68
C THR A 293 -0.67 -9.85 18.52
N LEU A 294 -1.37 -10.29 17.47
CA LEU A 294 -1.76 -9.46 16.33
C LEU A 294 -3.24 -9.07 16.45
N GLN A 295 -3.50 -7.86 16.94
CA GLN A 295 -4.85 -7.37 17.18
C GLN A 295 -5.15 -6.14 16.32
N PHE A 296 -6.36 -6.12 15.75
CA PHE A 296 -6.85 -5.02 14.92
C PHE A 296 -8.06 -4.37 15.56
N ARG A 297 -8.14 -3.04 15.44
CA ARG A 297 -9.31 -2.27 15.86
C ARG A 297 -10.20 -2.00 14.66
N THR A 298 -11.51 -2.18 14.80
CA THR A 298 -12.49 -1.90 13.73
C THR A 298 -13.22 -0.57 13.93
N GLU A 299 -12.86 0.16 14.99
CA GLU A 299 -13.35 1.46 15.40
C GLU A 299 -12.30 2.13 16.29
N ILE A 300 -12.35 3.46 16.35
CA ILE A 300 -11.52 4.35 17.17
C ILE A 300 -12.40 5.41 17.81
#